data_AF-A0A1Q4R039-F1
#
_entry.id   AF-A0A1Q4R039-F1
#
_cell.length_a   1.000
_cell.length_b   1.000
_cell.length_c   1.000
_cell.angle_alpha   90.00
_cell.angle_beta   90.00
_cell.angle_gamma   90.00
#
_symmetry.space_group_name_H-M   'P 1'
#
loop_
_entity.id
_entity.type
_entity.pdbx_description
1 polymer ?
#
loop_
_entity_poly.entity_id
_entity_poly.type
_entity_poly.pdbx_seq_one_letter_code
_entity_poly.pdbx_strand_id
1 'polypeptide(L)'
;MPEEFVSRSFQPRNFQPQKTVRSKDSEQIIEELSEENRQLSEAIANLEQEVNILRKRASGVNTAQKEINSLKRELSDLQKNVTGLKQQNTQLEAANKRLQSQTGETSIKALTPEEGSSLINRTIESLANVKNFKLVDANVKLKLATAKVGEQGTLVFPHPETKVDPAFLQEIEFKIVRDSNPRF
;
A
#
# COMPACT_ATOMS: atom_id res chain seq x y z
N MET A 1 -69.17 35.14 102.06
CA MET A 1 -68.44 36.41 102.06
C MET A 1 -67.72 36.55 100.73
N PRO A 2 -67.90 37.63 99.96
CA PRO A 2 -67.22 37.82 98.68
C PRO A 2 -65.90 38.57 98.88
N GLU A 3 -64.79 38.03 98.36
CA GLU A 3 -63.52 38.75 98.27
C GLU A 3 -63.47 39.58 96.99
N GLU A 4 -63.11 40.85 97.15
CA GLU A 4 -63.06 41.88 96.13
C GLU A 4 -61.94 41.61 95.11
N PHE A 5 -62.31 41.51 93.83
CA PHE A 5 -61.37 41.49 92.73
C PHE A 5 -60.77 42.90 92.52
N VAL A 6 -59.58 43.13 93.09
CA VAL A 6 -58.79 44.33 92.83
C VAL A 6 -58.29 44.30 91.38
N SER A 7 -58.97 45.05 90.51
CA SER A 7 -58.56 45.28 89.13
C SER A 7 -57.29 46.15 89.10
N ARG A 8 -56.12 45.53 89.03
CA ARG A 8 -54.87 46.23 88.71
C ARG A 8 -54.87 46.58 87.22
N SER A 9 -55.01 47.87 86.91
CA SER A 9 -54.83 48.40 85.56
C SER A 9 -53.41 48.10 85.07
N PHE A 10 -53.29 47.30 84.01
CA PHE A 10 -52.02 47.12 83.31
C PHE A 10 -51.69 48.42 82.56
N GLN A 11 -50.66 49.13 83.00
CA GLN A 11 -50.00 50.11 82.13
C GLN A 11 -49.03 49.36 81.21
N PRO A 12 -49.15 49.48 79.88
CA PRO A 12 -48.18 48.87 78.97
C PRO A 12 -46.81 49.51 79.22
N ARG A 13 -45.79 48.69 79.52
CA ARG A 13 -44.40 49.16 79.45
C ARG A 13 -44.13 49.57 78.01
N ASN A 14 -43.76 50.84 77.82
CA ASN A 14 -43.17 51.31 76.58
C ASN A 14 -41.84 50.56 76.38
N PHE A 15 -41.88 49.44 75.65
CA PHE A 15 -40.67 48.82 75.14
C PHE A 15 -40.19 49.69 73.97
N GLN A 16 -39.34 50.66 74.27
CA GLN A 16 -38.51 51.24 73.21
C GLN A 16 -37.64 50.10 72.64
N PRO A 17 -37.56 49.92 71.32
CA PRO A 17 -36.65 48.96 70.73
C PRO A 17 -35.24 49.32 71.22
N GLN A 18 -34.61 48.42 71.97
CA GLN A 18 -33.19 48.55 72.27
C GLN A 18 -32.48 48.58 70.92
N LYS A 19 -31.99 49.77 70.51
CA LYS A 19 -30.97 49.84 69.47
C LYS A 19 -29.82 49.00 69.98
N THR A 20 -29.61 47.84 69.37
CA THR A 20 -28.40 47.05 69.57
C THR A 20 -27.22 47.96 69.22
N VAL A 21 -26.54 48.47 70.23
CA VAL A 21 -25.28 49.20 70.05
C VAL A 21 -24.26 48.13 69.67
N ARG A 22 -24.11 47.87 68.36
CA ARG A 22 -22.90 47.19 67.89
C ARG A 22 -21.73 48.08 68.29
N SER A 23 -20.75 47.53 69.01
CA SER A 23 -19.50 48.26 69.21
C SER A 23 -18.86 48.50 67.84
N LYS A 24 -18.19 49.64 67.66
CA LYS A 24 -17.47 49.96 66.41
C LYS A 24 -16.54 48.81 65.98
N ASP A 25 -15.94 48.13 66.96
CA ASP A 25 -15.07 46.97 66.76
C ASP A 25 -15.80 45.80 66.08
N SER A 26 -17.07 45.57 66.40
CA SER A 26 -17.87 44.49 65.79
C SER A 26 -18.23 44.78 64.33
N GLU A 27 -18.45 46.05 63.99
CA GLU A 27 -18.74 46.47 62.61
C GLU A 27 -17.49 46.35 61.74
N GLN A 28 -16.34 46.77 62.27
CA GLN A 28 -15.06 46.66 61.58
C GLN A 28 -14.68 45.20 61.29
N ILE A 29 -14.85 44.29 62.26
CA ILE A 29 -14.59 42.85 62.06
C ILE A 29 -15.49 42.27 60.96
N ILE A 30 -16.76 42.69 60.89
CA ILE A 30 -17.71 42.20 59.87
C ILE A 30 -17.33 42.71 58.48
N GLU A 31 -16.82 43.94 58.39
CA GLU A 31 -16.36 44.52 57.13
C GLU A 31 -15.08 43.81 56.64
N GLU A 32 -14.12 43.57 57.53
CA GLU A 32 -12.91 42.79 57.25
C GLU A 32 -13.24 41.36 56.77
N LEU A 33 -14.14 40.66 57.48
CA LEU A 33 -14.60 39.33 57.09
C LEU A 33 -15.40 39.31 55.78
N SER A 34 -16.15 40.38 55.47
CA SER A 34 -16.85 40.49 54.19
C SER A 34 -15.87 40.66 53.04
N GLU A 35 -14.85 41.49 53.23
CA GLU A 35 -13.82 41.71 52.23
C GLU A 35 -12.96 40.47 52.02
N GLU A 36 -12.59 39.75 53.09
CA GLU A 36 -11.91 38.46 52.98
C GLU A 36 -12.77 37.43 52.26
N ASN A 37 -14.07 37.33 52.56
CA ASN A 37 -14.98 36.45 51.83
C ASN A 37 -15.09 36.80 50.34
N ARG A 38 -15.08 38.10 50.00
CA ARG A 38 -15.09 38.56 48.61
C ARG A 38 -13.82 38.14 47.88
N GLN A 39 -12.65 38.36 48.51
CA GLN A 39 -11.36 37.94 47.96
C GLN A 39 -11.26 36.43 47.80
N LEU A 40 -11.72 35.65 48.78
CA LEU A 40 -11.78 34.19 48.70
C LEU A 40 -12.71 33.72 47.58
N SER A 41 -13.85 34.38 47.40
CA SER A 41 -14.80 34.05 46.33
C SER A 41 -14.19 34.30 44.94
N GLU A 42 -13.48 35.42 44.78
CA GLU A 42 -12.74 35.73 43.55
C GLU A 42 -11.61 34.72 43.30
N ALA A 43 -10.86 34.33 44.34
CA ALA A 43 -9.81 33.32 44.24
C ALA A 43 -10.36 31.94 43.84
N ILE A 44 -11.50 31.52 44.41
CA ILE A 44 -12.18 30.28 44.05
C ILE A 44 -12.61 30.31 42.58
N ALA A 45 -13.24 31.39 42.12
CA ALA A 45 -13.66 31.52 40.73
C ALA A 45 -12.48 31.41 39.75
N ASN A 46 -11.34 32.02 40.10
CA ASN A 46 -10.11 31.93 39.29
C ASN A 46 -9.55 30.50 39.26
N LEU A 47 -9.52 29.80 40.40
CA LEU A 47 -9.08 28.40 40.48
C LEU A 47 -9.98 27.47 39.67
N GLU A 48 -11.29 27.67 39.70
CA GLU A 48 -12.24 26.89 38.89
C GLU A 48 -11.99 27.05 37.39
N GLN A 49 -11.66 28.27 36.94
CA GLN A 49 -11.27 28.51 35.55
C GLN A 49 -9.98 27.78 35.19
N GLU A 50 -8.97 27.83 36.06
CA GLU A 50 -7.69 27.14 35.84
C GLU A 50 -7.86 25.62 35.78
N VAL A 51 -8.65 25.04 36.69
CA VAL A 51 -8.99 23.61 36.68
C VAL A 51 -9.69 23.22 35.37
N ASN A 52 -10.60 24.04 34.86
CA ASN A 52 -11.27 23.78 33.58
C ASN A 52 -10.31 23.82 32.40
N ILE A 53 -9.35 24.75 32.38
CA ILE A 53 -8.30 24.82 31.35
C ILE A 53 -7.42 23.56 31.41
N LEU A 54 -7.00 23.16 32.61
CA LEU A 54 -6.17 21.97 32.81
C LEU A 54 -6.89 20.69 32.38
N ARG A 55 -8.19 20.54 32.70
CA ARG A 55 -9.00 19.41 32.22
C ARG A 55 -9.06 19.34 30.69
N LYS A 56 -9.28 20.48 30.03
CA LYS A 56 -9.27 20.55 28.55
C LYS A 56 -7.90 20.12 27.99
N ARG A 57 -6.80 20.63 28.56
CA ARG A 57 -5.44 20.22 28.15
C ARG A 57 -5.20 18.72 28.35
N ALA A 58 -5.56 18.16 29.50
CA ALA A 58 -5.42 16.74 29.78
C ALA A 58 -6.22 15.87 28.79
N SER A 59 -7.44 16.31 28.41
CA SER A 59 -8.23 15.60 27.39
C SER A 59 -7.54 15.62 26.01
N GLY A 60 -6.88 16.71 25.63
CA GLY A 60 -6.10 16.81 24.39
C GLY A 60 -4.85 15.92 24.37
N VAL A 61 -4.24 15.67 25.53
CA VAL A 61 -3.12 14.70 25.64
C VAL A 61 -3.60 13.28 25.35
N ASN A 62 -4.79 12.90 25.84
CA ASN A 62 -5.35 11.59 25.58
C ASN A 62 -5.69 11.35 24.10
N THR A 63 -6.14 12.40 23.38
CA THR A 63 -6.37 12.30 21.94
C THR A 63 -5.05 12.16 21.18
N ALA A 64 -4.05 12.97 21.51
CA ALA A 64 -2.71 12.85 20.91
C ALA A 64 -2.09 11.46 21.14
N GLN A 65 -2.28 10.87 22.32
CA GLN A 65 -1.79 9.53 22.61
C GLN A 65 -2.44 8.44 21.75
N LYS A 66 -3.75 8.58 21.43
CA LYS A 66 -4.44 7.68 20.52
C LYS A 66 -3.92 7.81 19.08
N GLU A 67 -3.70 9.04 18.62
CA GLU A 67 -3.11 9.30 17.29
C GLU A 67 -1.70 8.71 17.16
N ILE A 68 -0.84 8.91 18.16
CA ILE A 68 0.51 8.29 18.19
C ILE A 68 0.43 6.77 18.08
N ASN A 69 -0.54 6.14 18.77
CA ASN A 69 -0.71 4.69 18.69
C ASN A 69 -1.23 4.23 17.32
N SER A 70 -2.09 5.01 16.65
CA SER A 70 -2.50 4.74 15.27
C SER A 70 -1.32 4.82 14.31
N LEU A 71 -0.56 5.92 14.37
CA LEU A 71 0.61 6.16 13.53
C LEU A 71 1.68 5.07 13.71
N LYS A 72 1.88 4.56 14.93
CA LYS A 72 2.79 3.43 15.17
C LYS A 72 2.35 2.14 14.46
N ARG A 73 1.04 1.87 14.39
CA ARG A 73 0.52 0.70 13.68
C ARG A 73 0.69 0.87 12.18
N GLU A 74 0.31 2.03 11.65
CA GLU A 74 0.47 2.37 10.23
C GLU A 74 1.94 2.27 9.79
N LEU A 75 2.88 2.77 10.61
CA LEU A 75 4.31 2.65 10.35
C LEU A 75 4.78 1.19 10.31
N SER A 76 4.29 0.35 11.23
CA SER A 76 4.65 -1.07 11.26
C SER A 76 4.15 -1.81 10.01
N ASP A 77 2.92 -1.52 9.57
CA ASP A 77 2.37 -2.14 8.36
C ASP A 77 3.08 -1.63 7.09
N LEU A 78 3.44 -0.35 7.04
CA LEU A 78 4.25 0.20 5.96
C LEU A 78 5.63 -0.47 5.88
N GLN A 79 6.28 -0.72 7.02
CA GLN A 79 7.57 -1.43 7.08
C GLN A 79 7.47 -2.87 6.54
N LYS A 80 6.38 -3.58 6.86
CA LYS A 80 6.12 -4.92 6.29
C LYS A 80 5.96 -4.85 4.77
N ASN A 81 5.17 -3.88 4.28
CA ASN A 81 4.95 -3.69 2.85
C ASN A 81 6.25 -3.38 2.10
N VAL A 82 7.10 -2.49 2.63
CA VAL A 82 8.41 -2.18 2.05
C VAL A 82 9.30 -3.42 1.99
N THR A 83 9.29 -4.25 3.04
CA THR A 83 10.05 -5.50 3.06
C THR A 83 9.55 -6.49 2.01
N GLY A 84 8.22 -6.63 1.87
CA GLY A 84 7.60 -7.46 0.85
C GLY A 84 7.94 -7.00 -0.57
N LEU A 85 7.84 -5.70 -0.84
CA LEU A 85 8.21 -5.10 -2.13
C LEU A 85 9.69 -5.33 -2.46
N LYS A 86 10.58 -5.21 -1.47
CA LYS A 86 12.01 -5.47 -1.67
C LYS A 86 12.26 -6.92 -2.08
N GLN A 87 11.59 -7.88 -1.43
CA GLN A 87 11.68 -9.29 -1.79
C GLN A 87 11.16 -9.56 -3.20
N GLN A 88 10.01 -8.99 -3.56
CA GLN A 88 9.44 -9.09 -4.90
C GLN A 88 10.39 -8.50 -5.96
N ASN A 89 11.00 -7.35 -5.69
CA ASN A 89 11.95 -6.75 -6.61
C ASN A 89 13.19 -7.62 -6.83
N THR A 90 13.74 -8.22 -5.76
CA THR A 90 14.86 -9.17 -5.90
C THR A 90 14.46 -10.41 -6.73
N GLN A 91 13.23 -10.91 -6.56
CA GLN A 91 12.73 -12.02 -7.38
C GLN A 91 12.59 -11.64 -8.85
N LEU A 92 12.07 -10.44 -9.14
CA LEU A 92 11.96 -9.92 -10.50
C LEU A 92 13.32 -9.71 -11.15
N GLU A 93 14.29 -9.16 -10.42
CA GLU A 93 15.67 -9.02 -10.90
C GLU A 93 16.30 -10.38 -11.22
N ALA A 94 16.09 -11.39 -10.37
CA ALA A 94 16.57 -12.74 -10.61
C ALA A 94 15.90 -13.38 -11.84
N ALA A 95 14.59 -13.20 -12.01
CA ALA A 95 13.86 -13.67 -13.17
C ALA A 95 14.34 -12.97 -14.45
N ASN A 96 14.55 -11.65 -14.40
CA ASN A 96 15.04 -10.88 -15.54
C ASN A 96 16.45 -11.31 -15.94
N LYS A 97 17.35 -11.52 -14.98
CA LYS A 97 18.69 -12.09 -15.25
C LYS A 97 18.62 -13.46 -15.91
N ARG A 98 17.74 -14.35 -15.45
CA ARG A 98 17.53 -15.66 -16.06
C ARG A 98 17.07 -15.54 -17.52
N LEU A 99 16.11 -14.67 -17.79
CA LEU A 99 15.63 -14.40 -19.15
C LEU A 99 16.71 -13.78 -20.03
N GLN A 100 17.52 -12.86 -19.49
CA GLN A 100 18.66 -12.29 -20.19
C GLN A 100 19.72 -13.35 -20.53
N SER A 101 20.02 -14.27 -19.62
CA SER A 101 20.91 -15.40 -19.91
C SER A 101 20.33 -16.29 -21.01
N GLN A 102 19.04 -16.64 -20.95
CA GLN A 102 18.40 -17.45 -21.99
C GLN A 102 18.43 -16.76 -23.36
N THR A 103 18.08 -15.48 -23.42
CA THR A 103 18.08 -14.70 -24.67
C THR A 103 19.47 -14.39 -25.20
N GLY A 104 20.47 -14.22 -24.33
CA GLY A 104 21.87 -14.01 -24.69
C GLY A 104 22.56 -15.29 -25.18
N GLU A 105 22.23 -16.44 -24.59
CA GLU A 105 22.66 -17.76 -25.08
C GLU A 105 21.96 -18.13 -26.40
N THR A 106 20.71 -17.70 -26.60
CA THR A 106 20.04 -17.75 -27.89
C THR A 106 20.32 -16.49 -28.71
N SER A 107 21.59 -16.16 -28.94
CA SER A 107 21.93 -15.22 -30.00
C SER A 107 21.51 -15.86 -31.33
N ILE A 108 20.31 -15.51 -31.80
CA ILE A 108 19.79 -15.86 -33.12
C ILE A 108 20.66 -15.09 -34.13
N LYS A 109 21.88 -15.58 -34.33
CA LYS A 109 22.70 -15.13 -35.44
C LYS A 109 22.15 -15.78 -36.68
N ALA A 110 21.86 -14.97 -37.69
CA ALA A 110 21.53 -15.51 -38.98
C ALA A 110 22.72 -16.34 -39.48
N LEU A 111 22.45 -17.55 -39.96
CA LEU A 111 23.47 -18.39 -40.59
C LEU A 111 23.99 -17.67 -41.84
N THR A 112 25.25 -17.89 -42.21
CA THR A 112 25.71 -17.42 -43.52
C THR A 112 24.97 -18.18 -44.64
N PRO A 113 24.87 -17.64 -45.86
CA PRO A 113 24.24 -18.33 -46.98
C PRO A 113 24.80 -19.73 -47.23
N GLU A 114 26.11 -19.93 -47.02
CA GLU A 114 26.80 -21.21 -47.16
C GLU A 114 26.41 -22.21 -46.05
N GLU A 115 26.40 -21.75 -44.80
CA GLU A 115 25.99 -22.58 -43.65
C GLU A 115 24.51 -22.97 -43.76
N GLY A 116 23.65 -22.03 -44.17
CA GLY A 116 22.23 -22.28 -44.42
C GLY A 116 21.99 -23.31 -45.52
N SER A 117 22.72 -23.18 -46.64
CA SER A 117 22.62 -24.13 -47.77
C SER A 117 23.07 -25.55 -47.38
N SER A 118 24.15 -25.66 -46.61
CA SER A 118 24.63 -26.96 -46.11
C SER A 118 23.61 -27.64 -45.20
N LEU A 119 22.96 -26.87 -44.33
CA LEU A 119 21.95 -27.40 -43.41
C LEU A 119 20.70 -27.89 -44.15
N ILE A 120 20.29 -27.16 -45.18
CA ILE A 120 19.18 -27.55 -46.06
C ILE A 120 19.50 -28.87 -46.76
N ASN A 121 20.69 -29.00 -47.36
CA ASN A 121 21.09 -30.22 -48.05
C ASN A 121 21.10 -31.43 -47.11
N ARG A 122 21.68 -31.29 -45.91
CA ARG A 122 21.67 -32.34 -44.88
C ARG A 122 20.24 -32.72 -44.47
N THR A 123 19.34 -31.74 -44.37
CA THR A 123 17.93 -32.00 -44.03
C THR A 123 17.22 -32.76 -45.14
N ILE A 124 17.41 -32.38 -46.40
CA ILE A 124 16.84 -33.07 -47.57
C ILE A 124 17.38 -34.51 -47.65
N GLU A 125 18.67 -34.72 -47.44
CA GLU A 125 19.29 -36.06 -47.40
C GLU A 125 18.70 -36.92 -46.27
N SER A 126 18.47 -36.34 -45.10
CA SER A 126 17.84 -37.07 -43.98
C SER A 126 16.40 -37.48 -44.29
N LEU A 127 15.64 -36.64 -44.98
CA LEU A 127 14.26 -36.91 -45.41
C LEU A 127 14.21 -38.00 -46.49
N ALA A 128 15.16 -37.99 -47.42
CA ALA A 128 15.28 -39.01 -48.47
C ALA A 128 15.52 -40.42 -47.89
N ASN A 129 16.12 -40.52 -46.71
CA ASN A 129 16.42 -41.79 -46.04
C ASN A 129 15.24 -42.37 -45.22
N VAL A 130 14.09 -41.71 -45.17
CA VAL A 130 12.92 -42.16 -44.39
C VAL A 130 12.13 -43.23 -45.16
N LYS A 131 12.24 -44.49 -44.72
CA LYS A 131 11.65 -45.68 -45.38
C LYS A 131 10.11 -45.72 -45.46
N ASN A 132 9.40 -44.91 -44.68
CA ASN A 132 7.93 -44.97 -44.55
C ASN A 132 7.19 -43.76 -45.15
N PHE A 133 7.87 -42.93 -45.95
CA PHE A 133 7.24 -41.78 -46.58
C PHE A 133 6.49 -42.21 -47.85
N LYS A 134 5.16 -41.99 -47.90
CA LYS A 134 4.40 -42.13 -49.15
C LYS A 134 4.62 -40.87 -49.97
N LEU A 135 5.41 -40.96 -51.04
CA LEU A 135 5.53 -39.87 -52.01
C LEU A 135 4.19 -39.68 -52.75
N VAL A 136 3.61 -38.49 -52.63
CA VAL A 136 2.53 -38.00 -53.49
C VAL A 136 3.15 -36.96 -54.42
N ASP A 137 2.77 -36.96 -55.70
CA ASP A 137 3.22 -35.93 -56.63
C ASP A 137 2.81 -34.55 -56.12
N ALA A 138 3.79 -33.73 -55.78
CA ALA A 138 3.56 -32.42 -55.19
C ALA A 138 4.66 -31.44 -55.59
N ASN A 139 4.24 -30.23 -55.96
CA ASN A 139 5.12 -29.07 -56.02
C ASN A 139 5.07 -28.40 -54.65
N VAL A 140 6.19 -28.43 -53.94
CA VAL A 140 6.28 -27.83 -52.61
C VAL A 140 7.21 -26.63 -52.68
N LYS A 141 6.69 -25.46 -52.27
CA LYS A 141 7.46 -24.23 -52.10
C LYS A 141 7.50 -23.88 -50.62
N LEU A 142 8.70 -23.95 -50.02
CA LEU A 142 8.91 -23.61 -48.62
C LEU A 142 9.74 -22.32 -48.51
N LYS A 143 9.25 -21.39 -47.70
CA LYS A 143 9.99 -20.20 -47.28
C LYS A 143 10.49 -20.41 -45.86
N LEU A 144 11.79 -20.63 -45.72
CA LEU A 144 12.42 -20.93 -44.44
C LEU A 144 13.44 -19.85 -44.11
N ALA A 145 13.56 -19.54 -42.82
CA ALA A 145 14.64 -18.73 -42.31
C ALA A 145 15.71 -19.65 -41.71
N THR A 146 16.98 -19.29 -41.87
CA THR A 146 18.10 -20.02 -41.28
C THR A 146 18.60 -19.27 -40.06
N ALA A 147 18.53 -19.89 -38.88
CA ALA A 147 18.96 -19.30 -37.62
C ALA A 147 19.99 -20.17 -36.92
N LYS A 148 20.90 -19.57 -36.15
CA LYS A 148 21.77 -20.30 -35.22
C LYS A 148 21.17 -20.25 -33.81
N VAL A 149 21.01 -21.41 -33.18
CA VAL A 149 20.58 -21.55 -31.78
C VAL A 149 21.72 -22.22 -31.02
N GLY A 150 22.45 -21.45 -30.22
CA GLY A 150 23.72 -21.91 -29.62
C GLY A 150 24.77 -22.15 -30.71
N GLU A 151 25.33 -23.36 -30.78
CA GLU A 151 26.27 -23.78 -31.84
C GLU A 151 25.61 -24.49 -33.02
N GLN A 152 24.32 -24.81 -32.93
CA GLN A 152 23.59 -25.53 -33.98
C GLN A 152 22.87 -24.57 -34.92
N GLY A 153 23.07 -24.78 -36.23
CA GLY A 153 22.19 -24.18 -37.23
C GLY A 153 20.84 -24.89 -37.25
N THR A 154 19.76 -24.12 -37.39
CA THR A 154 18.39 -24.62 -37.44
C THR A 154 17.56 -23.90 -38.51
N LEU A 155 16.56 -24.61 -39.04
CA LEU A 155 15.55 -24.04 -39.93
C LEU A 155 14.37 -23.58 -39.10
N VAL A 156 13.97 -22.32 -39.28
CA VAL A 156 12.86 -21.71 -38.56
C VAL A 156 11.80 -21.31 -39.57
N PHE A 157 10.55 -21.67 -39.29
CA PHE A 157 9.41 -21.12 -40.02
C PHE A 157 9.14 -19.71 -39.52
N PRO A 158 9.35 -18.67 -40.34
CA PRO A 158 9.08 -17.30 -39.92
C PRO A 158 7.59 -17.12 -39.65
N HIS A 159 7.24 -16.47 -38.54
CA HIS A 159 5.85 -16.14 -38.26
C HIS A 159 5.37 -15.13 -39.33
N PRO A 160 4.17 -15.30 -39.92
CA PRO A 160 3.68 -14.43 -41.00
C PRO A 160 3.69 -12.92 -40.72
N GLU A 161 3.70 -12.49 -39.45
CA GLU A 161 3.72 -11.07 -39.06
C GLU A 161 5.12 -10.53 -38.72
N THR A 162 6.13 -11.39 -38.58
CA THR A 162 7.51 -10.97 -38.32
C THR A 162 8.23 -10.62 -39.61
N LYS A 163 8.78 -9.39 -39.68
CA LYS A 163 9.70 -8.98 -40.75
C LYS A 163 11.04 -9.71 -40.56
N VAL A 164 11.24 -10.76 -41.34
CA VAL A 164 12.56 -11.39 -41.50
C VAL A 164 13.25 -10.69 -42.67
N ASP A 165 14.52 -10.33 -42.47
CA ASP A 165 15.35 -9.74 -43.52
C ASP A 165 15.43 -10.71 -44.72
N PRO A 166 15.09 -10.25 -45.95
CA PRO A 166 15.12 -11.08 -47.15
C PRO A 166 16.45 -11.81 -47.39
N ALA A 167 17.57 -11.27 -46.92
CA ALA A 167 18.89 -11.89 -47.08
C ALA A 167 19.03 -13.26 -46.38
N PHE A 168 18.20 -13.54 -45.38
CA PHE A 168 18.22 -14.79 -44.59
C PHE A 168 17.04 -15.71 -44.89
N LEU A 169 16.20 -15.31 -45.85
CA LEU A 169 15.02 -16.04 -46.25
C LEU A 169 15.39 -16.88 -47.47
N GLN A 170 15.44 -18.20 -47.28
CA GLN A 170 15.69 -19.13 -48.37
C GLN A 170 14.39 -19.70 -48.88
N GLU A 171 14.21 -19.63 -50.19
CA GLU A 171 13.09 -20.25 -50.89
C GLU A 171 13.57 -21.57 -51.49
N ILE A 172 13.02 -22.67 -50.99
CA ILE A 172 13.30 -24.01 -51.50
C ILE A 172 12.08 -24.45 -52.28
N GLU A 173 12.29 -24.68 -53.57
CA GLU A 173 11.30 -25.27 -54.45
C GLU A 173 11.79 -26.63 -54.89
N PHE A 174 11.01 -27.66 -54.58
CA PHE A 174 11.31 -29.00 -55.04
C PHE A 174 10.04 -29.70 -55.50
N LYS A 175 10.19 -30.45 -56.59
CA LYS A 175 9.15 -31.27 -57.15
C LYS A 175 9.34 -32.68 -56.61
N ILE A 176 8.37 -33.13 -55.83
CA ILE A 176 8.28 -34.53 -55.43
C ILE A 176 7.64 -35.27 -56.60
N VAL A 177 8.41 -36.16 -57.24
CA VAL A 177 7.92 -37.02 -58.32
C VAL A 177 7.90 -38.45 -57.81
N ARG A 178 6.76 -39.11 -57.94
CA ARG A 178 6.63 -40.53 -57.66
C ARG A 178 7.49 -41.31 -58.65
N ASP A 179 8.47 -42.06 -58.12
CA ASP A 179 9.28 -42.92 -58.98
C ASP A 179 8.37 -43.95 -59.68
N SER A 180 8.44 -43.97 -61.00
CA SER A 180 7.55 -44.79 -61.84
C SER A 180 8.03 -46.24 -61.97
N ASN A 181 9.15 -46.60 -61.35
CA ASN A 181 9.74 -47.92 -61.50
C ASN A 181 10.12 -48.54 -60.14
N PRO A 182 9.24 -49.33 -59.50
CA PRO A 182 9.62 -50.08 -58.32
C PRO A 182 10.42 -51.30 -58.77
N ARG A 183 11.75 -51.14 -58.92
CA ARG A 183 12.64 -52.32 -58.95
C ARG A 183 12.75 -52.87 -57.53
N PHE A 184 11.89 -53.83 -57.23
CA PHE A 184 12.12 -54.82 -56.17
C PHE A 184 13.20 -55.80 -56.60
#